data_AF-T1ANP2-F1
#
_entry.id   AF-T1ANP2-F1
#
_cell.length_a   1.000
_cell.length_b   1.000
_cell.length_c   1.000
_cell.angle_alpha   90.00
_cell.angle_beta   90.00
_cell.angle_gamma   90.00
#
_symmetry.space_group_name_H-M   'P 1'
#
loop_
_entity.id
_entity.type
_entity.pdbx_description
1 polymer ?
#
loop_
_entity_poly.entity_id
_entity_poly.type
_entity_poly.pdbx_seq_one_letter_code
_entity_poly.pdbx_strand_id
1 'polypeptide(L)'
;MWVAIADVAHYVPIGSALDREAEARGTSVYFPGFVVPMLPEVLSNGICSLKPEVERLALVCEMRVDADGSVGRARFEHAIIRSHARLTYTQVWQALSDATGARQTLGALWPAIADLHALYRVLAQARSTRGAIEFDSPEMQFRLDARGEVRARGRLRAQ
;
A
#
# COMPACT_ATOMS: atom_id res chain seq x y z
N MET A 1 -15.48 2.70 -4.81
CA MET A 1 -14.17 2.38 -4.18
C MET A 1 -13.42 3.67 -3.97
N TRP A 2 -12.77 3.84 -2.81
CA TRP A 2 -11.91 4.98 -2.52
C TRP A 2 -10.47 4.52 -2.36
N VAL A 3 -9.55 5.30 -2.93
CA VAL A 3 -8.10 5.18 -2.70
C VAL A 3 -7.62 6.51 -2.18
N ALA A 4 -7.16 6.53 -0.92
CA ALA A 4 -6.59 7.72 -0.30
C ALA A 4 -5.06 7.62 -0.34
N ILE A 5 -4.41 8.53 -1.07
CA ILE A 5 -2.95 8.63 -1.18
C ILE A 5 -2.49 9.80 -0.32
N ALA A 6 -1.38 9.64 0.40
CA ALA A 6 -0.79 10.72 1.18
C ALA A 6 -0.60 11.99 0.34
N ASP A 7 -1.07 13.13 0.85
CA ASP A 7 -0.95 14.41 0.14
C ASP A 7 0.46 15.02 0.33
N VAL A 8 1.45 14.40 -0.32
CA VAL A 8 2.85 14.82 -0.23
C VAL A 8 3.07 16.21 -0.83
N ALA A 9 2.35 16.53 -1.91
CA ALA A 9 2.46 17.81 -2.61
C ALA A 9 2.07 19.00 -1.72
N HIS A 10 1.18 18.79 -0.74
CA HIS A 10 0.89 19.79 0.28
C HIS A 10 2.14 20.22 1.09
N TYR A 11 3.06 19.28 1.36
CA TYR A 11 4.25 19.51 2.19
C TYR A 11 5.52 19.79 1.38
N VAL A 12 5.51 19.52 0.07
CA VAL A 12 6.66 19.68 -0.83
C VAL A 12 6.24 20.59 -1.99
N PRO A 13 6.24 21.92 -1.80
CA PRO A 13 5.86 22.85 -2.85
C PRO A 13 6.83 22.80 -4.03
N ILE A 14 6.30 22.94 -5.24
CA ILE A 14 7.08 22.97 -6.49
C ILE A 14 8.15 24.06 -6.41
N GLY A 15 9.38 23.73 -6.79
CA GLY A 15 10.54 24.61 -6.76
C GLY A 15 11.14 24.84 -5.36
N SER A 16 10.65 24.18 -4.32
CA SER A 16 11.27 24.22 -2.98
C SER A 16 12.59 23.44 -2.95
N ALA A 17 13.38 23.60 -1.88
CA ALA A 17 14.58 22.79 -1.69
C ALA A 17 14.27 21.29 -1.53
N LEU A 18 13.13 20.97 -0.90
CA LEU A 18 12.65 19.60 -0.77
C LEU A 18 12.25 19.00 -2.11
N ASP A 19 11.60 19.78 -2.97
CA ASP A 19 11.19 19.36 -4.31
C ASP A 19 12.41 19.04 -5.19
N ARG A 20 13.39 19.95 -5.24
CA ARG A 20 14.64 19.72 -5.99
C ARG A 20 15.41 18.49 -5.49
N GLU A 21 15.47 18.26 -4.18
CA GLU A 21 16.14 17.09 -3.62
C GLU A 21 15.36 15.80 -3.92
N ALA A 22 14.03 15.84 -3.85
CA ALA A 22 13.18 14.71 -4.20
C ALA A 22 13.33 14.35 -5.70
N GLU A 23 13.38 15.35 -6.57
CA GLU A 23 13.64 15.20 -8.01
C GLU A 23 15.03 14.59 -8.25
N ALA A 24 16.07 15.11 -7.58
CA ALA A 24 17.43 14.60 -7.71
C ALA A 24 17.57 13.13 -7.28
N ARG A 25 16.81 12.70 -6.26
CA ARG A 25 16.78 11.29 -5.81
C ARG A 25 15.90 10.40 -6.68
N GLY A 26 14.80 10.93 -7.21
CA GLY A 26 13.80 10.26 -8.05
C GLY A 26 12.92 9.23 -7.32
N THR A 27 13.49 8.37 -6.48
CA THR A 27 12.77 7.36 -5.71
C THR A 27 13.48 6.98 -4.41
N SER A 28 12.78 6.31 -3.50
CA SER A 28 13.41 5.70 -2.33
C SER A 28 14.11 4.39 -2.74
N VAL A 29 15.31 4.16 -2.23
CA VAL A 29 16.08 2.95 -2.54
C VAL A 29 16.02 2.01 -1.33
N TYR A 30 15.53 0.79 -1.56
CA TYR A 30 15.34 -0.22 -0.53
C TYR A 30 16.49 -1.23 -0.56
N PHE A 31 17.37 -1.17 0.44
CA PHE A 31 18.41 -2.17 0.66
C PHE A 31 17.91 -3.24 1.66
N PRO A 32 18.53 -4.43 1.69
CA PRO A 32 18.33 -5.35 2.81
C PRO A 32 18.64 -4.62 4.13
N GLY A 33 17.62 -4.48 4.99
CA GLY A 33 17.77 -3.95 6.34
C GLY A 33 17.64 -2.44 6.53
N PHE A 34 17.69 -1.62 5.47
CA PHE A 34 17.51 -0.17 5.59
C PHE A 34 17.04 0.47 4.28
N VAL A 35 16.60 1.73 4.35
CA VAL A 35 16.05 2.48 3.22
C VAL A 35 16.81 3.80 3.09
N VAL A 36 17.16 4.18 1.87
CA VAL A 36 17.58 5.55 1.54
C VAL A 36 16.33 6.28 1.04
N PRO A 37 15.70 7.15 1.86
CA PRO A 37 14.41 7.69 1.52
C PRO A 37 14.54 8.85 0.52
N MET A 38 13.55 8.97 -0.37
CA MET A 38 13.42 10.10 -1.29
C MET A 38 13.15 11.41 -0.55
N LEU A 39 12.37 11.35 0.53
CA LEU A 39 12.01 12.50 1.36
C LEU A 39 12.53 12.31 2.77
N PRO A 40 12.83 13.40 3.52
CA PRO A 40 13.21 13.31 4.92
C PRO A 40 12.22 12.45 5.73
N GLU A 41 12.73 11.67 6.70
CA GLU A 41 11.92 10.72 7.47
C GLU A 41 10.75 11.38 8.22
N VAL A 42 10.92 12.63 8.65
CA VAL A 42 9.84 13.40 9.30
C VAL A 42 8.63 13.60 8.38
N LEU A 43 8.85 13.63 7.06
CA LEU A 43 7.79 13.65 6.06
C LEU A 43 7.31 12.23 5.76
N SER A 44 8.20 11.38 5.24
CA SER A 44 7.85 10.06 4.71
C SER A 44 7.29 9.10 5.77
N ASN A 45 7.93 9.01 6.94
CA ASN A 45 7.52 8.17 8.07
C ASN A 45 6.71 8.93 9.12
N GLY A 46 6.61 10.25 9.00
CA GLY A 46 5.87 11.12 9.91
C GLY A 46 4.53 11.56 9.36
N ILE A 47 4.47 12.79 8.85
CA ILE A 47 3.22 13.50 8.52
C ILE A 47 2.56 13.02 7.22
N CYS A 48 3.31 12.46 6.28
CA CYS A 48 2.75 11.86 5.06
C CYS A 48 2.30 10.41 5.29
N SER A 49 2.89 9.70 6.27
CA SER A 49 2.48 8.34 6.59
C SER A 49 1.04 8.34 7.12
N LEU A 50 0.17 7.56 6.46
CA LEU A 50 -1.25 7.39 6.80
C LEU A 50 -1.42 6.49 8.04
N LYS A 51 -0.85 6.93 9.17
CA LYS A 51 -0.87 6.23 10.45
C LYS A 51 -2.32 6.04 10.95
N PRO A 52 -2.61 4.92 11.62
CA PRO A 52 -3.95 4.68 12.17
C PRO A 52 -4.25 5.69 13.29
N GLU A 53 -5.54 5.98 13.46
CA GLU A 53 -6.07 6.80 14.56
C GLU A 53 -5.58 8.24 14.65
N VAL A 54 -5.06 8.78 13.55
CA VAL A 54 -4.66 10.18 13.44
C VAL A 54 -5.14 10.76 12.11
N GLU A 55 -5.57 12.02 12.13
CA GLU A 55 -5.98 12.73 10.92
C GLU A 55 -4.80 12.98 9.98
N ARG A 56 -5.03 12.79 8.67
CA ARG A 56 -4.02 12.95 7.63
C ARG A 56 -4.63 13.57 6.38
N LEU A 57 -3.86 14.47 5.76
CA LEU A 57 -4.17 14.98 4.43
C LEU A 57 -3.94 13.89 3.38
N ALA A 58 -4.92 13.71 2.51
CA ALA A 58 -4.86 12.75 1.43
C ALA A 58 -5.46 13.34 0.14
N LEU A 59 -4.85 12.98 -0.99
CA LEU A 59 -5.50 13.05 -2.29
C LEU A 59 -6.31 11.76 -2.46
N VAL A 60 -7.63 11.88 -2.53
CA VAL A 60 -8.55 10.76 -2.64
C VAL A 60 -9.02 10.60 -4.08
N CYS A 61 -8.91 9.39 -4.60
CA CYS A 61 -9.52 8.95 -5.84
C CYS A 61 -10.76 8.10 -5.53
N GLU A 62 -11.94 8.61 -5.86
CA GLU A 62 -13.20 7.87 -5.83
C GLU A 62 -13.49 7.30 -7.22
N MET A 63 -13.70 5.99 -7.29
CA MET A 63 -13.96 5.28 -8.54
C MET A 63 -15.18 4.38 -8.42
N ARG A 64 -15.99 4.33 -9.49
CA ARG A 64 -17.03 3.31 -9.66
C ARG A 64 -16.46 2.16 -10.50
N VAL A 65 -16.52 0.95 -9.96
CA VAL A 65 -16.12 -0.28 -10.67
C VAL A 65 -17.38 -1.08 -10.94
N ASP A 66 -17.63 -1.41 -12.20
CA ASP A 66 -18.78 -2.22 -12.59
C ASP A 66 -18.47 -3.72 -12.40
N ALA A 67 -19.50 -4.55 -12.48
CA ALA A 67 -19.39 -5.99 -12.15
C ALA A 67 -18.46 -6.78 -13.08
N ASP A 68 -18.15 -6.24 -14.26
CA ASP A 68 -17.19 -6.78 -15.22
C ASP A 68 -15.74 -6.31 -14.98
N GLY A 69 -15.53 -5.48 -13.97
CA GLY A 69 -14.23 -4.90 -13.62
C GLY A 69 -13.82 -3.71 -14.47
N SER A 70 -14.73 -3.17 -15.29
CA SER A 70 -14.53 -1.88 -15.95
C SER A 70 -14.58 -0.75 -14.91
N VAL A 71 -13.63 0.18 -15.02
CA VAL A 71 -13.57 1.36 -14.17
C VAL A 71 -14.28 2.49 -14.91
N GLY A 72 -15.38 2.96 -14.34
CA GLY A 72 -16.15 4.08 -14.88
C GLY A 72 -15.53 5.42 -14.50
N ARG A 73 -16.39 6.39 -14.16
CA ARG A 73 -15.94 7.74 -13.77
C ARG A 73 -15.12 7.70 -12.48
N ALA A 74 -14.01 8.43 -12.49
CA ALA A 74 -13.20 8.75 -11.32
C ALA A 74 -13.37 10.22 -10.92
N ARG A 75 -13.27 10.52 -9.63
CA ARG A 75 -13.25 11.87 -9.06
C ARG A 75 -12.05 11.97 -8.11
N PHE A 76 -11.33 13.09 -8.18
CA PHE A 76 -10.13 13.35 -7.38
C PHE A 76 -10.36 14.57 -6.49
N GLU A 77 -10.15 14.42 -5.18
CA GLU A 77 -10.37 15.50 -4.21
C GLU A 77 -9.33 15.46 -3.09
N HIS A 78 -9.00 16.62 -2.54
CA HIS A 78 -8.25 16.70 -1.29
C HIS A 78 -9.20 16.43 -0.12
N ALA A 79 -8.77 15.59 0.82
CA ALA A 79 -9.56 15.21 1.99
C ALA A 79 -8.68 15.09 3.24
N ILE A 80 -9.34 15.12 4.40
CA ILE A 80 -8.77 14.67 5.67
C ILE A 80 -9.32 13.27 5.94
N ILE A 81 -8.44 12.31 6.18
CA ILE A 81 -8.81 10.94 6.52
C ILE A 81 -8.31 10.59 7.92
N ARG A 82 -8.94 9.59 8.54
CA ARG A 82 -8.44 8.91 9.73
C ARG A 82 -8.43 7.41 9.46
N SER A 83 -7.24 6.82 9.32
CA SER A 83 -7.12 5.38 9.09
C SER A 83 -7.57 4.61 10.34
N HIS A 84 -8.43 3.61 10.17
CA HIS A 84 -9.03 2.86 11.28
C HIS A 84 -8.11 1.72 11.78
N ALA A 85 -7.12 1.31 10.99
CA ALA A 85 -6.18 0.27 11.37
C ALA A 85 -4.92 0.27 10.50
N ARG A 86 -3.82 -0.23 11.08
CA ARG A 86 -2.64 -0.65 10.32
C ARG A 86 -2.63 -2.18 10.26
N LEU A 87 -3.01 -2.71 9.09
CA LEU A 87 -3.05 -4.15 8.84
C LEU A 87 -1.78 -4.62 8.14
N THR A 88 -1.42 -5.88 8.38
CA THR A 88 -0.37 -6.58 7.61
C THR A 88 -0.99 -7.56 6.63
N TYR A 89 -0.29 -7.87 5.53
CA TYR A 89 -0.74 -8.87 4.55
C TYR A 89 -1.07 -10.21 5.21
N THR A 90 -0.24 -10.68 6.14
CA THR A 90 -0.45 -11.93 6.88
C THR A 90 -1.78 -11.93 7.63
N GLN A 91 -2.10 -10.85 8.35
CA GLN A 91 -3.36 -10.75 9.11
C GLN A 91 -4.58 -10.80 8.19
N VAL A 92 -4.53 -10.04 7.08
CA VAL A 92 -5.63 -10.01 6.10
C VAL A 92 -5.80 -11.36 5.43
N TRP A 93 -4.70 -12.00 5.01
CA TRP A 93 -4.74 -13.30 4.36
C TRP A 93 -5.26 -14.41 5.30
N GLN A 94 -4.82 -14.41 6.56
CA GLN A 94 -5.34 -15.35 7.57
C GLN A 94 -6.85 -15.20 7.75
N ALA A 95 -7.37 -13.96 7.75
CA ALA A 95 -8.80 -13.72 7.85
C ALA A 95 -9.59 -14.10 6.59
N LEU A 96 -9.01 -13.90 5.40
CA LEU A 96 -9.62 -14.28 4.12
C LEU A 96 -9.65 -15.80 3.90
N SER A 97 -8.58 -16.49 4.29
CA SER A 97 -8.45 -17.96 4.20
C SER A 97 -9.22 -18.71 5.30
N ASP A 98 -9.80 -17.98 6.27
CA ASP A 98 -10.42 -18.51 7.48
C ASP A 98 -9.49 -19.45 8.27
N ALA A 99 -8.18 -19.30 8.09
CA ALA A 99 -7.21 -19.96 8.92
C ALA A 99 -7.29 -19.30 10.30
N THR A 100 -7.62 -20.08 11.34
CA THR A 100 -7.47 -19.73 12.77
C THR A 100 -8.50 -18.78 13.42
N GLY A 101 -9.68 -18.53 12.81
CA GLY A 101 -10.64 -17.59 13.41
C GLY A 101 -10.12 -16.14 13.42
N ALA A 102 -9.23 -15.82 12.50
CA ALA A 102 -8.65 -14.48 12.36
C ALA A 102 -9.69 -13.45 11.89
N ARG A 103 -10.79 -13.89 11.27
CA ARG A 103 -11.92 -13.02 10.88
C ARG A 103 -12.48 -12.22 12.06
N GLN A 104 -12.60 -12.87 13.23
CA GLN A 104 -13.09 -12.25 14.45
C GLN A 104 -12.17 -11.11 14.92
N THR A 105 -10.86 -11.22 14.67
CA THR A 105 -9.88 -10.21 15.10
C THR A 105 -9.97 -8.91 14.30
N LEU A 106 -10.53 -8.94 13.08
CA LEU A 106 -10.78 -7.75 12.27
C LEU A 106 -12.05 -7.00 12.67
N GLY A 107 -12.95 -7.64 13.43
CA GLY A 107 -14.15 -7.03 13.99
C GLY A 107 -14.96 -6.24 12.94
N ALA A 108 -15.16 -4.95 13.21
CA ALA A 108 -15.94 -4.05 12.35
C ALA A 108 -15.31 -3.79 10.96
N LEU A 109 -14.03 -4.10 10.77
CA LEU A 109 -13.34 -3.92 9.48
C LEU A 109 -13.62 -5.06 8.50
N TRP A 110 -14.12 -6.20 8.98
CA TRP A 110 -14.31 -7.39 8.16
C TRP A 110 -15.15 -7.16 6.90
N PRO A 111 -16.33 -6.50 6.95
CA PRO A 111 -17.14 -6.29 5.75
C PRO A 111 -16.38 -5.57 4.64
N ALA A 112 -15.67 -4.48 4.99
CA ALA A 112 -14.88 -3.72 4.02
C ALA A 112 -13.74 -4.54 3.41
N ILE A 113 -13.08 -5.39 4.20
CA ILE A 113 -12.00 -6.27 3.72
C ILE A 113 -12.55 -7.35 2.79
N ALA A 114 -13.70 -7.94 3.13
CA ALA A 114 -14.37 -8.91 2.27
C ALA A 114 -14.80 -8.30 0.94
N ASP A 115 -15.37 -7.09 0.96
CA ASP A 115 -15.75 -6.34 -0.24
C ASP A 115 -14.54 -6.00 -1.12
N LEU A 116 -13.42 -5.57 -0.52
CA LEU A 116 -12.17 -5.32 -1.24
C LEU A 116 -11.61 -6.59 -1.89
N HIS A 117 -11.71 -7.74 -1.23
CA HIS A 117 -11.28 -9.01 -1.80
C HIS A 117 -12.20 -9.47 -2.94
N ALA A 118 -13.51 -9.30 -2.81
CA ALA A 118 -14.46 -9.56 -3.90
C ALA A 118 -14.18 -8.66 -5.11
N LEU A 119 -13.93 -7.37 -4.88
CA LEU A 119 -13.54 -6.41 -5.91
C LEU A 119 -12.21 -6.80 -6.58
N TYR A 120 -11.22 -7.23 -5.82
CA TYR A 120 -9.95 -7.74 -6.35
C TYR A 120 -10.20 -8.89 -7.34
N ARG A 121 -11.06 -9.85 -7.02
CA ARG A 121 -11.35 -10.99 -7.91
C ARG A 121 -11.94 -10.53 -9.25
N VAL A 122 -12.85 -9.57 -9.22
CA VAL A 122 -13.44 -8.96 -10.42
C VAL A 122 -12.36 -8.26 -11.26
N LEU A 123 -11.51 -7.44 -10.63
CA LEU A 123 -10.43 -6.71 -11.31
C LEU A 123 -9.36 -7.65 -11.88
N ALA A 124 -9.02 -8.72 -11.16
CA ALA A 124 -8.07 -9.74 -11.60
C ALA A 124 -8.60 -10.49 -12.83
N GLN A 125 -9.88 -10.87 -12.81
CA GLN A 125 -10.52 -11.49 -13.97
C GLN A 125 -10.52 -10.55 -15.19
N ALA A 126 -10.91 -9.29 -15.01
CA ALA A 126 -10.90 -8.30 -16.07
C ALA A 126 -9.48 -8.07 -16.63
N ARG A 127 -8.46 -8.08 -15.76
CA ARG A 127 -7.04 -7.98 -16.16
C ARG A 127 -6.60 -9.19 -16.98
N SER A 128 -6.99 -10.40 -16.58
CA SER A 128 -6.73 -11.63 -17.33
C SER A 128 -7.37 -11.59 -18.73
N THR A 129 -8.63 -11.15 -18.82
CA THR A 129 -9.33 -10.99 -20.11
C THR A 129 -8.65 -9.97 -21.05
N ARG A 130 -8.01 -8.93 -20.51
CA ARG A 130 -7.21 -7.98 -21.29
C ARG A 130 -5.86 -8.52 -21.78
N GLY A 131 -5.52 -9.77 -21.46
CA GLY A 131 -4.27 -10.41 -21.89
C GLY A 131 -3.03 -9.89 -21.16
N ALA A 132 -3.18 -9.42 -19.92
CA ALA A 132 -2.04 -8.97 -19.13
C ALA A 132 -1.08 -10.14 -18.86
N ILE A 133 0.20 -9.94 -19.18
CA ILE A 133 1.26 -10.91 -18.91
C ILE A 133 1.73 -10.68 -17.46
N GLU A 134 1.79 -11.76 -16.69
CA GLU A 134 2.39 -11.78 -15.35
C GLU A 134 3.71 -12.53 -15.40
N PHE A 135 4.79 -11.85 -14.99
CA PHE A 135 6.08 -12.47 -14.78
C PHE A 135 6.17 -12.85 -13.30
N ASP A 136 6.09 -14.15 -13.01
CA ASP A 136 6.39 -14.66 -11.67
C ASP A 136 7.90 -14.83 -11.53
N SER A 137 8.56 -13.81 -10.98
CA SER A 137 9.98 -13.89 -10.64
C SER A 137 10.13 -14.21 -9.16
N PRO A 138 10.98 -15.18 -8.76
CA PRO A 138 11.17 -15.50 -7.36
C PRO A 138 11.79 -14.30 -6.63
N GLU A 139 11.01 -13.69 -5.72
CA GLU A 139 11.52 -12.65 -4.84
C GLU A 139 12.30 -13.27 -3.67
N MET A 140 13.41 -12.63 -3.30
CA MET A 140 14.31 -13.11 -2.24
C MET A 140 14.12 -12.28 -0.96
N GLN A 141 13.93 -12.96 0.17
CA GLN A 141 13.87 -12.34 1.48
C GLN A 141 15.15 -12.64 2.28
N PHE A 142 15.77 -11.59 2.81
CA PHE A 142 16.93 -11.69 3.69
C PHE A 142 16.50 -11.43 5.14
N ARG A 143 16.94 -12.31 6.05
CA ARG A 143 16.91 -12.04 7.50
C ARG A 143 18.31 -11.65 7.93
N LEU A 144 18.44 -10.40 8.36
CA LEU A 144 19.70 -9.85 8.86
C LEU A 144 19.74 -9.94 10.39
N ASP A 145 20.94 -9.88 10.94
CA ASP A 145 21.13 -9.72 12.38
C ASP A 145 21.52 -8.32 12.81
N ALA A 146 21.80 -8.14 14.10
CA ALA A 146 22.11 -6.84 14.67
C ALA A 146 23.39 -6.21 14.11
N ARG A 147 24.27 -6.98 13.45
CA ARG A 147 25.48 -6.47 12.77
C ARG A 147 25.24 -6.17 11.29
N GLY A 148 24.04 -6.45 10.78
CA GLY A 148 23.69 -6.34 9.36
C GLY A 148 24.08 -7.58 8.54
N GLU A 149 24.55 -8.65 9.17
CA GLU A 149 24.96 -9.87 8.46
C GLU A 149 23.76 -10.76 8.12
N VAL A 150 23.80 -11.40 6.96
CA VAL A 150 22.72 -12.29 6.50
C VAL A 150 22.72 -13.58 7.32
N ARG A 151 21.68 -13.79 8.14
CA ARG A 151 21.44 -15.05 8.87
C ARG A 151 20.69 -16.08 8.08
N ALA A 152 19.74 -15.64 7.25
CA ALA A 152 18.97 -16.56 6.42
C ALA A 152 18.53 -15.89 5.12
N ARG A 153 18.41 -16.73 4.09
CA ARG A 153 17.89 -16.37 2.77
C ARG A 153 16.71 -17.30 2.45
N GLY A 154 15.55 -16.71 2.18
CA GLY A 154 14.35 -17.43 1.77
C GLY A 154 13.79 -16.87 0.47
N ARG A 155 12.90 -17.62 -0.19
CA ARG A 155 12.04 -17.06 -1.25
C ARG A 155 10.77 -16.51 -0.60
N LEU A 156 10.36 -15.31 -0.98
CA LEU A 156 8.98 -14.87 -0.80
C LEU A 156 8.13 -15.77 -1.68
N ARG A 157 7.21 -16.52 -1.07
CA ARG A 157 6.17 -17.20 -1.84
C ARG A 157 5.15 -16.14 -2.20
N ALA A 158 4.86 -15.97 -3.49
CA ALA A 158 3.66 -15.26 -3.91
C ALA A 158 2.46 -15.92 -3.21
N GLN A 159 1.68 -15.13 -2.47
CA GLN A 159 0.41 -15.54 -1.87
C GLN A 159 -0.72 -15.14 -2.81
#